data_AF-A0A7W1FUS2-F1
#
_entry.id   AF-A0A7W1FUS2-F1
#
_cell.length_a   1.000
_cell.length_b   1.000
_cell.length_c   1.000
_cell.angle_alpha   90.00
_cell.angle_beta   90.00
_cell.angle_gamma   90.00
#
_symmetry.space_group_name_H-M   'P 1'
#
loop_
_entity.id
_entity.type
_entity.pdbx_description
1 polymer ?
#
loop_
_entity_poly.entity_id
_entity_poly.type
_entity_poly.pdbx_seq_one_letter_code
_entity_poly.pdbx_strand_id
1 'polypeptide(L)'
;MGSLIALTLACTVAATIFGFGSEVFSWRSVYKGLGREELIQATRLFVYIALGVLLAFRGGWLGVLAAILMATAATSAEWALYPFAYAWAAVDDPAGYADKFGSVGRPSYVGWTTYDVLGVGISAALAQGLRIMAHANPRGV
;
A
#
# COMPACT_ATOMS: atom_id res chain seq x y z
N MET A 1 -6.91 22.14 8.13
CA MET A 1 -6.18 20.95 8.61
C MET A 1 -7.11 19.75 8.85
N GLY A 2 -8.25 19.89 9.53
CA GLY A 2 -9.17 18.76 9.79
C GLY A 2 -9.58 17.94 8.55
N SER A 3 -9.86 18.59 7.41
CA SER A 3 -10.19 17.88 6.17
C SER A 3 -9.02 17.06 5.59
N LEU A 4 -7.77 17.49 5.77
CA LEU A 4 -6.60 16.73 5.31
C LEU A 4 -6.37 15.51 6.20
N ILE A 5 -6.48 15.67 7.52
CA ILE A 5 -6.32 14.56 8.49
C ILE A 5 -7.37 13.47 8.21
N ALA A 6 -8.64 13.86 8.05
CA ALA A 6 -9.71 12.91 7.73
C ALA A 6 -9.45 12.18 6.40
N LEU A 7 -8.96 12.90 5.38
CA LEU A 7 -8.60 12.28 4.10
C LEU A 7 -7.42 11.32 4.26
N THR A 8 -6.39 11.67 5.03
CA THR A 8 -5.25 10.78 5.31
C THR A 8 -5.71 9.50 5.99
N LEU A 9 -6.56 9.60 7.01
CA LEU A 9 -7.12 8.43 7.68
C LEU A 9 -7.92 7.55 6.71
N ALA A 10 -8.78 8.14 5.88
CA ALA A 10 -9.54 7.40 4.88
C ALA A 10 -8.63 6.71 3.85
N CYS A 11 -7.59 7.40 3.36
CA CYS A 11 -6.59 6.84 2.46
C CYS A 11 -5.81 5.70 3.12
N THR A 12 -5.43 5.83 4.41
CA THR A 12 -4.75 4.76 5.15
C THR A 12 -5.66 3.53 5.30
N VAL A 13 -6.93 3.72 5.65
CA VAL A 13 -7.89 2.60 5.73
C VAL A 13 -8.07 1.93 4.37
N ALA A 14 -8.22 2.70 3.29
CA ALA A 14 -8.33 2.15 1.95
C ALA A 14 -7.06 1.38 1.54
N ALA A 15 -5.89 1.95 1.81
CA ALA A 15 -4.59 1.33 1.54
C ALA A 15 -4.44 0.00 2.30
N THR A 16 -4.75 -0.03 3.59
CA THR A 16 -4.66 -1.26 4.41
C THR A 16 -5.58 -2.37 3.94
N ILE A 17 -6.83 -2.05 3.58
CA ILE A 17 -7.78 -3.05 3.06
C ILE A 17 -7.27 -3.62 1.72
N PHE A 18 -6.83 -2.74 0.82
CA PHE A 18 -6.29 -3.16 -0.48
C PHE A 18 -5.02 -4.00 -0.31
N GLY A 19 -4.13 -3.57 0.58
CA GLY A 19 -2.90 -4.24 0.97
C GLY A 19 -3.14 -5.66 1.45
N PHE A 20 -3.98 -5.81 2.47
CA PHE A 20 -4.38 -7.11 3.00
C PHE A 20 -4.96 -8.03 1.91
N GLY A 21 -5.87 -7.51 1.07
CA GLY A 21 -6.41 -8.27 -0.06
C GLY A 21 -5.33 -8.73 -1.03
N SER A 22 -4.40 -7.85 -1.38
CA SER A 22 -3.28 -8.17 -2.27
C SER A 22 -2.39 -9.29 -1.72
N GLU A 23 -2.15 -9.33 -0.41
CA GLU A 23 -1.41 -10.41 0.25
C GLU A 23 -2.16 -11.74 0.17
N VAL A 24 -3.46 -11.76 0.49
CA VAL A 24 -4.31 -12.96 0.41
C VAL A 24 -4.30 -13.54 -1.02
N PHE A 25 -4.48 -12.68 -2.03
CA PHE A 25 -4.48 -13.12 -3.43
C PHE A 25 -3.09 -13.50 -3.95
N SER A 26 -2.04 -12.87 -3.45
CA SER A 26 -0.65 -13.25 -3.75
C SER A 26 -0.37 -14.67 -3.25
N TRP A 27 -0.72 -14.99 -2.00
CA TRP A 27 -0.63 -16.35 -1.46
C TRP A 27 -1.41 -17.38 -2.30
N ARG A 28 -2.64 -17.04 -2.68
CA ARG A 28 -3.46 -17.90 -3.56
C ARG A 28 -2.84 -18.10 -4.95
N SER A 29 -2.24 -17.06 -5.51
CA SER A 29 -1.53 -17.14 -6.79
C SER A 29 -0.34 -18.10 -6.69
N VAL A 30 0.50 -17.97 -5.65
CA VAL A 30 1.66 -18.86 -5.44
C VAL A 30 1.20 -20.29 -5.23
N TYR A 31 0.15 -20.48 -4.42
CA TYR A 31 -0.41 -21.79 -4.14
C TYR A 31 -0.86 -22.49 -5.43
N LYS A 32 -1.61 -21.77 -6.28
CA LYS A 32 -2.14 -22.28 -7.55
C LYS A 32 -1.13 -22.25 -8.70
N GLY A 33 0.08 -21.72 -8.50
CA GLY A 33 1.12 -21.62 -9.53
C GLY A 33 0.73 -20.70 -10.70
N LEU A 34 -0.02 -19.63 -10.43
CA LEU A 34 -0.55 -18.76 -11.48
C LEU A 34 0.45 -17.70 -11.97
N GLY A 35 1.53 -17.45 -11.24
CA GLY A 35 2.57 -16.48 -11.62
C GLY A 35 2.09 -15.02 -11.62
N ARG A 36 1.04 -14.69 -10.86
CA ARG A 36 0.43 -13.35 -10.82
C ARG A 36 0.88 -12.51 -9.63
N GLU A 37 1.82 -13.02 -8.83
CA GLU A 37 2.22 -12.39 -7.58
C GLU A 37 2.81 -11.01 -7.82
N GLU A 38 3.73 -10.89 -8.78
CA GLU A 38 4.38 -9.63 -9.13
C GLU A 38 3.37 -8.60 -9.63
N LEU A 39 2.39 -9.02 -10.44
CA LEU A 39 1.33 -8.14 -10.93
C LEU A 39 0.44 -7.64 -9.78
N ILE A 40 0.10 -8.50 -8.83
CA ILE A 40 -0.71 -8.14 -7.65
C ILE A 40 0.06 -7.14 -6.77
N GLN A 41 1.34 -7.40 -6.51
CA GLN A 41 2.19 -6.51 -5.72
C GLN A 41 2.45 -5.16 -6.42
N ALA A 42 2.65 -5.18 -7.74
CA ALA A 42 2.77 -3.95 -8.53
C ALA A 42 1.48 -3.12 -8.49
N THR A 43 0.32 -3.78 -8.56
CA THR A 43 -0.99 -3.13 -8.44
C THR A 43 -1.18 -2.51 -7.04
N ARG A 44 -0.75 -3.21 -5.97
CA ARG A 44 -0.73 -2.68 -4.61
C ARG A 44 0.05 -1.38 -4.52
N LEU A 45 1.28 -1.37 -5.01
CA LEU A 45 2.12 -0.18 -5.01
C LEU A 45 1.51 0.96 -5.83
N PHE A 46 0.91 0.66 -6.99
CA PHE A 46 0.24 1.66 -7.82
C PHE A 46 -0.92 2.34 -7.08
N VAL A 47 -1.74 1.57 -6.36
CA VAL A 47 -2.83 2.13 -5.54
C VAL A 47 -2.28 3.04 -4.44
N TYR A 48 -1.19 2.65 -3.79
CA TYR A 48 -0.54 3.47 -2.74
C TYR A 48 -0.03 4.79 -3.33
N ILE A 49 0.59 4.75 -4.51
CA ILE A 49 1.05 5.93 -5.23
C ILE A 49 -0.14 6.83 -5.57
N ALA A 50 -1.23 6.28 -6.12
CA ALA A 50 -2.41 7.06 -6.50
C ALA A 50 -3.02 7.78 -5.28
N LEU A 51 -3.15 7.10 -4.14
CA LEU A 51 -3.62 7.69 -2.89
C LEU A 51 -2.65 8.76 -2.37
N GLY A 52 -1.34 8.51 -2.46
CA GLY A 52 -0.31 9.47 -2.09
C GLY A 52 -0.33 10.74 -2.95
N VAL A 53 -0.50 10.61 -4.26
CA VAL A 53 -0.66 11.73 -5.21
C VAL A 53 -1.92 12.52 -4.90
N LEU A 54 -3.04 11.85 -4.58
CA LEU A 54 -4.27 12.51 -4.16
C LEU A 54 -4.05 13.39 -2.91
N LEU A 55 -3.35 12.84 -1.91
CA LEU A 55 -2.99 13.58 -0.69
C LEU A 55 -2.09 14.78 -1.00
N ALA A 56 -1.08 14.60 -1.86
CA ALA A 56 -0.19 15.68 -2.30
C ALA A 56 -0.95 16.80 -3.01
N PHE A 57 -1.87 16.48 -3.93
CA PHE A 57 -2.68 17.49 -4.61
C PHE A 57 -3.62 18.23 -3.67
N ARG A 58 -4.21 17.54 -2.69
CA ARG A 58 -5.13 18.15 -1.72
C ARG A 58 -4.41 18.97 -0.65
N GLY A 59 -3.23 18.53 -0.21
CA GLY A 59 -2.49 19.07 0.94
C GLY A 59 -1.20 19.82 0.61
N GLY A 60 -0.77 19.87 -0.66
CA GLY A 60 0.53 20.40 -1.05
C GLY A 60 1.68 19.63 -0.41
N TRP A 61 2.68 20.34 0.11
CA TRP A 61 3.81 19.73 0.84
C TRP A 61 3.39 19.01 2.13
N LEU A 62 2.37 19.51 2.85
CA LEU A 62 1.79 18.77 3.98
C LEU A 62 1.07 17.50 3.52
N GLY A 63 0.55 17.50 2.29
CA GLY A 63 0.00 16.33 1.63
C GLY A 63 1.05 15.26 1.31
N VAL A 64 2.27 15.67 0.95
CA VAL A 64 3.41 14.74 0.76
C VAL A 64 3.79 14.07 2.07
N LEU A 65 3.89 14.83 3.17
CA LEU A 65 4.13 14.26 4.50
C LEU A 65 3.00 13.31 4.91
N ALA A 66 1.76 13.68 4.64
CA ALA A 66 0.60 12.82 4.88
C ALA A 66 0.64 11.52 4.06
N ALA A 67 1.12 11.57 2.81
CA ALA A 67 1.30 10.39 1.96
C ALA A 67 2.37 9.44 2.52
N ILE A 68 3.50 9.98 3.01
CA ILE A 68 4.55 9.19 3.66
C ILE A 68 4.02 8.51 4.93
N LEU A 69 3.30 9.26 5.77
CA LEU A 69 2.67 8.72 6.98
C LEU A 69 1.63 7.65 6.64
N MET A 70 0.80 7.88 5.62
CA MET A 70 -0.18 6.93 5.13
C MET A 70 0.49 5.63 4.69
N ALA A 71 1.55 5.71 3.87
CA ALA A 71 2.27 4.53 3.37
C ALA A 71 2.89 3.76 4.53
N THR A 72 3.59 4.46 5.43
CA THR A 72 4.21 3.83 6.61
C THR A 72 3.18 3.10 7.47
N ALA A 73 2.05 3.76 7.76
CA ALA A 73 0.99 3.18 8.58
C ALA A 73 0.33 1.98 7.88
N ALA A 74 0.06 2.09 6.58
CA ALA A 74 -0.59 1.03 5.83
C ALA A 74 0.31 -0.21 5.70
N THR A 75 1.58 -0.01 5.35
CA THR A 75 2.57 -1.09 5.24
C THR A 75 2.89 -1.72 6.61
N SER A 76 2.81 -0.96 7.70
CA SER A 76 2.90 -1.52 9.07
C SER A 76 1.73 -2.43 9.41
N ALA A 77 0.52 -2.03 9.03
CA ALA A 77 -0.68 -2.83 9.26
C ALA A 77 -0.66 -4.09 8.40
N GLU A 78 -0.26 -4.01 7.13
CA GLU A 78 -0.01 -5.19 6.28
C GLU A 78 0.97 -6.16 6.95
N TRP A 79 2.14 -5.67 7.36
CA TRP A 79 3.14 -6.49 8.04
C TRP A 79 2.60 -7.18 9.30
N ALA A 80 1.79 -6.47 10.08
CA ALA A 80 1.14 -7.03 11.27
C ALA A 80 0.08 -8.10 10.92
N LEU A 81 -0.66 -7.86 9.83
CA LEU A 81 -1.72 -8.71 9.32
C LEU A 81 -1.24 -9.87 8.44
N TYR A 82 0.04 -9.90 8.07
CA TYR A 82 0.61 -10.91 7.17
C TYR A 82 0.28 -12.37 7.54
N PRO A 83 0.37 -12.81 8.82
CA PRO A 83 -0.03 -14.16 9.20
C PRO A 83 -1.54 -14.41 9.03
N PHE A 84 -2.36 -13.37 9.24
CA PHE A 84 -3.81 -13.45 9.03
C PHE A 84 -4.15 -13.52 7.56
N ALA A 85 -3.42 -12.80 6.69
CA ALA A 85 -3.60 -12.87 5.24
C ALA A 85 -3.28 -14.29 4.72
N TYR A 86 -2.22 -14.92 5.24
CA TYR A 86 -1.93 -16.32 4.97
C TYR A 86 -3.06 -17.25 5.45
N ALA A 87 -3.51 -17.10 6.70
CA ALA A 87 -4.60 -17.92 7.24
C ALA A 87 -5.89 -17.79 6.41
N TRP A 88 -6.22 -16.59 5.95
CA TRP A 88 -7.35 -16.33 5.06
C TRP A 88 -7.16 -16.95 3.67
N ALA A 89 -5.95 -16.88 3.11
CA ALA A 89 -5.65 -17.51 1.83
C ALA A 89 -5.79 -19.03 1.89
N ALA A 90 -5.38 -19.63 3.01
CA ALA A 90 -5.37 -21.06 3.28
C ALA A 90 -6.74 -21.63 3.72
N VAL A 91 -7.78 -20.80 3.90
CA VAL A 91 -9.14 -21.26 4.34
C VAL A 91 -9.67 -22.41 3.49
N ASP A 92 -9.42 -22.39 2.18
CA ASP A 92 -9.94 -23.40 1.25
C ASP A 92 -9.16 -24.74 1.31
N ASP A 93 -7.89 -24.72 1.73
CA ASP A 93 -7.02 -25.91 1.84
C ASP A 93 -5.88 -25.72 2.86
N PRO A 94 -6.16 -25.82 4.17
CA PRO A 94 -5.17 -25.53 5.20
C PRO A 94 -3.98 -26.50 5.19
N ALA A 95 -4.23 -27.77 4.88
CA ALA A 95 -3.21 -28.82 4.87
C ALA A 95 -2.26 -28.67 3.68
N GLY A 96 -2.79 -28.41 2.47
CA GLY A 96 -1.96 -28.18 1.29
C GLY A 96 -1.09 -26.93 1.40
N TYR A 97 -1.59 -25.87 2.04
CA TYR A 97 -0.77 -24.69 2.35
C TYR A 97 0.32 -24.99 3.37
N ALA A 98 0.03 -25.76 4.42
CA ALA A 98 1.02 -26.18 5.41
C ALA A 98 2.13 -27.05 4.79
N ASP A 99 1.79 -27.98 3.90
CA ASP A 99 2.76 -28.81 3.20
C ASP A 99 3.66 -28.00 2.25
N LYS A 100 3.09 -26.96 1.60
CA LYS A 100 3.81 -26.15 0.60
C LYS A 100 4.64 -25.03 1.21
N PHE A 101 4.14 -24.36 2.25
CA PHE A 101 4.74 -23.15 2.81
C PHE A 101 5.24 -23.33 4.25
N GLY A 102 4.89 -24.42 4.92
CA GLY A 102 5.28 -24.68 6.30
C GLY A 102 4.70 -23.65 7.28
N SER A 103 5.50 -23.30 8.30
CA SER A 103 5.16 -22.24 9.24
C SER A 103 5.57 -20.87 8.68
N VAL A 104 4.59 -20.00 8.43
CA VAL A 104 4.82 -18.67 7.86
C VAL A 104 5.23 -17.66 8.94
N GLY A 105 6.48 -17.21 8.89
CA GLY A 105 6.99 -16.09 9.69
C GLY A 105 6.78 -14.73 9.01
N ARG A 106 6.84 -13.64 9.78
CA ARG A 106 6.78 -12.27 9.21
C ARG A 106 8.10 -11.92 8.51
N PRO A 107 8.07 -11.28 7.33
CA PRO A 107 9.28 -10.79 6.66
C PRO A 107 9.95 -9.66 7.45
N SER A 108 11.19 -9.30 7.12
CA SER A 108 11.88 -8.16 7.74
C SER A 108 11.12 -6.86 7.46
N TYR A 109 10.70 -6.17 8.52
CA TYR A 109 9.91 -4.94 8.41
C TYR A 109 10.63 -3.84 7.62
N VAL A 110 11.95 -3.69 7.80
CA VAL A 110 12.75 -2.66 7.12
C VAL A 110 12.74 -2.87 5.61
N GLY A 111 12.93 -4.11 5.15
CA GLY A 111 12.85 -4.45 3.72
C GLY A 111 11.44 -4.28 3.15
N TRP A 112 10.42 -4.53 3.96
CA TRP A 112 9.01 -4.47 3.57
C TRP A 112 8.51 -3.03 3.38
N THR A 113 8.87 -2.12 4.30
CA THR A 113 8.36 -0.74 4.32
C THR A 113 9.12 0.23 3.41
N THR A 114 10.41 -0.03 3.17
CA THR A 114 11.29 0.93 2.48
C THR A 114 10.83 1.23 1.06
N TYR A 115 10.45 0.20 0.29
CA TYR A 115 10.07 0.38 -1.11
C TYR A 115 8.74 1.14 -1.27
N ASP A 116 7.76 0.86 -0.42
CA ASP A 116 6.47 1.56 -0.43
C ASP A 116 6.65 3.03 -0.05
N VAL A 117 7.40 3.30 1.01
CA VAL A 117 7.63 4.67 1.49
C VAL A 117 8.41 5.50 0.47
N LEU A 118 9.46 4.94 -0.13
CA LEU A 118 10.22 5.62 -1.18
C LEU A 118 9.37 5.81 -2.44
N GLY A 119 8.67 4.78 -2.90
CA GLY A 119 7.82 4.83 -4.10
C GLY A 119 6.71 5.88 -3.97
N VAL A 120 5.98 5.88 -2.85
CA VAL A 120 4.92 6.86 -2.58
C VAL A 120 5.50 8.25 -2.34
N GLY A 121 6.55 8.36 -1.53
CA GLY A 121 7.16 9.65 -1.18
C GLY A 121 7.73 10.39 -2.39
N ILE A 122 8.51 9.69 -3.23
CA ILE A 122 9.09 10.25 -4.46
C ILE A 122 7.97 10.67 -5.42
N SER A 123 6.98 9.81 -5.63
CA SER A 123 5.86 10.09 -6.55
C SER A 123 5.03 11.28 -6.09
N ALA A 124 4.72 11.36 -4.80
CA ALA A 124 3.98 12.47 -4.22
C ALA A 124 4.76 13.80 -4.30
N ALA A 125 6.06 13.77 -4.00
CA ALA A 125 6.93 14.94 -4.11
C ALA A 125 7.06 15.41 -5.57
N LEU A 126 7.25 14.49 -6.51
CA LEU A 126 7.32 14.78 -7.94
C LEU A 126 6.00 15.34 -8.46
N ALA A 127 4.87 14.75 -8.09
CA ALA A 127 3.55 15.26 -8.46
C ALA A 127 3.32 16.69 -7.94
N GLN A 128 3.69 16.95 -6.69
CA GLN A 128 3.59 18.30 -6.12
C GLN A 128 4.55 19.30 -6.79
N GLY A 129 5.78 18.87 -7.12
CA GLY A 129 6.75 19.69 -7.85
C GLY A 129 6.27 20.05 -9.24
N LEU A 130 5.78 19.08 -10.01
CA LEU A 130 5.17 19.29 -11.33
C LEU A 130 3.98 20.24 -11.24
N ARG A 131 3.15 20.12 -10.20
CA ARG A 131 2.01 21.03 -9.98
C ARG A 131 2.45 22.48 -9.83
N ILE A 132 3.51 22.71 -9.06
CA ILE A 132 4.07 24.06 -8.84
C ILE A 132 4.61 24.62 -10.16
N MET A 133 5.37 23.82 -10.92
CA MET A 133 5.93 24.23 -12.21
C MET A 133 4.86 24.50 -13.26
N ALA A 134 3.76 23.74 -13.26
CA ALA A 134 2.66 23.90 -14.20
C ALA A 134 1.72 25.08 -13.85
N HIS A 135 1.95 25.81 -12.76
CA HIS A 135 1.02 26.81 -12.20
C HIS A 135 -0.42 26.28 -12.05
N ALA A 136 -0.59 24.96 -11.93
CA ALA A 136 -1.90 24.33 -11.90
C ALA A 136 -2.57 24.58 -10.54
N ASN A 137 -3.65 25.37 -10.54
CA ASN A 137 -4.43 25.63 -9.34
C ASN A 137 -5.41 24.46 -9.08
N PRO A 138 -5.23 23.67 -8.00
CA PRO A 138 -6.08 22.51 -7.71
C PRO A 138 -7.50 22.88 -7.25
N ARG A 139 -7.78 24.18 -7.04
CA ARG A 139 -9.11 24.67 -6.65
C ARG A 139 -10.02 25.02 -7.83
N GLY A 140 -9.49 24.98 -9.05
CA GLY A 140 -10.20 25.46 -10.24
C GLY A 140 -10.41 26.98 -10.20
N VAL A 141 -9.88 27.65 -11.20
CA VAL A 141 -10.49 28.87 -11.75
C VAL A 141 -10.78 28.58 -13.21
#